data_AF-A0A7C5N435-F1
#
_entry.id   AF-A0A7C5N435-F1
#
_cell.length_a   1.000
_cell.length_b   1.000
_cell.length_c   1.000
_cell.angle_alpha   90.00
_cell.angle_beta   90.00
_cell.angle_gamma   90.00
#
_symmetry.space_group_name_H-M   'P 1'
#
loop_
_entity.id
_entity.type
_entity.pdbx_description
1 polymer ?
#
loop_
_entity_poly.entity_id
_entity_poly.type
_entity_poly.pdbx_seq_one_letter_code
_entity_poly.pdbx_strand_id
1 'polypeptide(L)'
;MEYARRCLGELFDTLSYFESEPGIRAQELEPLDFLEHLEKQYQNHAARTDYKATRGEKLWKIQLSQARAKGLSPNNRVQGERQLYPATLRHLIRISAWNMTAFDALCLHGAGFIADDRKMPLALREFLVGVLKGKLSRPRQPGRPKTHPSRDPLLFACLAEVADRFGLKPTRNDATGREMSACDIVAVAMRQLGHSPTSYPALKRIWLNQNDL
;
A
#
# COMPACT_ATOMS: atom_id res chain seq x y z
N MET A 1 -2.53 6.13 2.72
CA MET A 1 -3.59 7.15 2.53
C MET A 1 -3.00 8.51 2.17
N GLU A 2 -1.97 9.03 2.86
CA GLU A 2 -1.32 10.30 2.49
C GLU A 2 -0.70 10.33 1.08
N TYR A 3 -0.04 9.25 0.66
CA TYR A 3 0.59 9.17 -0.68
C TYR A 3 -0.41 9.33 -1.82
N ALA A 4 -1.59 8.71 -1.69
CA ALA A 4 -2.61 8.77 -2.73
C ALA A 4 -3.32 10.13 -2.77
N ARG A 5 -3.57 10.75 -1.60
CA ARG A 5 -4.03 12.14 -1.54
C ARG A 5 -3.03 13.10 -2.17
N ARG A 6 -1.72 12.83 -2.04
CA ARG A 6 -0.68 13.66 -2.66
C ARG A 6 -0.63 13.49 -4.18
N CYS A 7 -0.69 12.27 -4.69
CA CYS A 7 -0.74 12.03 -6.15
C CYS A 7 -2.01 12.58 -6.79
N LEU A 8 -3.15 12.49 -6.10
CA LEU A 8 -4.39 13.11 -6.57
C LEU A 8 -4.30 14.64 -6.50
N GLY A 9 -3.72 15.21 -5.44
CA GLY A 9 -3.47 16.65 -5.33
C GLY A 9 -2.58 17.19 -6.45
N GLU A 10 -1.47 16.51 -6.74
CA GLU A 10 -0.57 16.89 -7.85
C GLU A 10 -1.29 16.84 -9.22
N LEU A 11 -2.19 15.87 -9.41
CA LEU A 11 -3.02 15.75 -10.62
C LEU A 11 -4.08 16.85 -10.71
N PHE A 12 -4.68 17.25 -9.58
CA PHE A 12 -5.70 18.31 -9.52
C PHE A 12 -5.14 19.73 -9.57
N ASP A 13 -3.94 19.97 -9.04
CA ASP A 13 -3.23 21.24 -9.17
C ASP A 13 -2.85 21.48 -10.63
N THR A 14 -2.44 20.41 -11.32
CA THR A 14 -2.14 20.45 -12.76
C THR A 14 -3.39 20.75 -13.58
N LEU A 15 -4.54 20.14 -13.25
CA LEU A 15 -5.81 20.41 -13.95
C LEU A 15 -6.39 21.81 -13.66
N SER A 16 -6.24 22.30 -12.43
CA SER A 16 -6.74 23.64 -12.06
C SER A 16 -5.89 24.76 -12.67
N TYR A 17 -4.60 24.52 -12.92
CA TYR A 17 -3.74 25.44 -13.67
C TYR A 17 -4.28 25.67 -15.10
N PHE A 18 -4.68 24.60 -15.80
CA PHE A 18 -5.28 24.67 -17.14
C PHE A 18 -6.63 25.40 -17.18
N GLU A 19 -7.41 25.33 -16.11
CA GLU A 19 -8.68 26.05 -16.00
C GLU A 19 -8.50 27.55 -15.69
N SER A 20 -7.35 27.95 -15.13
CA SER A 20 -7.08 29.31 -14.68
C SER A 20 -6.46 30.25 -15.72
N GLU A 21 -6.00 29.73 -16.86
CA GLU A 21 -5.52 30.56 -17.97
C GLU A 21 -6.65 30.88 -18.95
N PRO A 22 -7.12 32.15 -19.01
CA PRO A 22 -8.20 32.55 -19.90
C PRO A 22 -7.68 32.62 -21.35
N GLY A 23 -7.75 31.50 -22.07
CA GLY A 23 -7.40 31.45 -23.49
C GLY A 23 -7.24 30.06 -24.09
N ILE A 24 -7.00 29.03 -23.28
CA ILE A 24 -6.69 27.69 -23.81
C ILE A 24 -7.98 26.89 -23.97
N ARG A 25 -8.55 26.88 -25.18
CA ARG A 25 -9.57 25.88 -25.53
C ARG A 25 -8.89 24.50 -25.63
N ALA A 26 -9.50 23.46 -25.07
CA ALA A 26 -8.99 22.09 -25.01
C ALA A 26 -8.64 21.42 -26.38
N GLN A 27 -8.81 22.13 -27.49
CA GLN A 27 -8.51 21.67 -28.85
C GLN A 27 -7.12 22.12 -29.37
N GLU A 28 -6.39 22.99 -28.64
CA GLU A 28 -5.13 23.60 -29.12
C GLU A 28 -3.88 23.24 -28.31
N LEU A 29 -3.98 22.41 -27.27
CA LEU A 29 -2.81 21.91 -26.56
C LEU A 29 -2.12 20.82 -27.40
N GLU A 30 -1.01 21.17 -28.06
CA GLU A 30 -0.09 20.19 -28.63
C GLU A 30 0.49 19.33 -27.48
N PRO A 31 0.22 18.01 -27.44
CA PRO A 31 0.58 17.14 -26.32
C PRO A 31 2.07 17.13 -25.95
N LEU A 32 2.95 17.58 -26.85
CA LEU A 32 4.39 17.68 -26.64
C LEU A 32 4.79 18.74 -25.62
N ASP A 33 4.15 19.92 -25.61
CA ASP A 33 4.50 21.00 -24.68
C ASP A 33 4.15 20.65 -23.23
N PHE A 34 3.09 19.85 -23.05
CA PHE A 34 2.71 19.30 -21.74
C PHE A 34 3.73 18.27 -21.24
N LEU A 35 4.26 17.44 -22.14
CA LEU A 35 5.22 16.40 -21.78
C LEU A 35 6.61 16.96 -21.44
N GLU A 36 7.09 17.97 -22.19
CA GLU A 36 8.35 18.65 -21.90
C GLU A 36 8.32 19.36 -20.54
N HIS A 37 7.16 19.91 -20.16
CA HIS A 37 6.94 20.49 -18.85
C HIS A 37 6.97 19.44 -17.72
N LEU A 38 6.34 18.28 -17.92
CA LEU A 38 6.34 17.17 -16.94
C LEU A 38 7.73 16.58 -16.71
N GLU A 39 8.54 16.44 -17.77
CA GLU A 39 9.91 15.92 -17.66
C GLU A 39 10.82 16.84 -16.84
N LYS A 40 10.68 18.16 -17.03
CA LYS A 40 11.39 19.18 -16.24
C LYS A 40 11.01 19.13 -14.75
N GLN A 41 9.77 18.77 -14.43
CA GLN A 41 9.35 18.58 -13.03
C GLN A 41 9.87 17.27 -12.42
N TYR A 42 9.97 16.19 -13.21
CA TYR A 42 10.51 14.91 -12.76
C TYR A 42 11.99 15.02 -12.35
N GLN A 43 12.82 15.72 -13.14
CA GLN A 43 14.24 15.92 -12.81
C GLN A 43 14.45 16.74 -11.53
N ASN A 44 13.61 17.75 -11.30
CA ASN A 44 13.60 18.52 -10.05
C ASN A 44 13.15 17.69 -8.83
N HIS A 45 12.32 16.67 -9.03
CA HIS A 45 11.89 15.74 -7.97
C HIS A 45 12.96 14.67 -7.68
N ALA A 46 13.68 14.18 -8.70
CA ALA A 46 14.80 13.23 -8.53
C ALA A 46 15.92 13.81 -7.64
N ALA A 47 16.23 15.10 -7.79
CA ALA A 47 17.15 15.84 -6.92
C ALA A 47 16.68 15.97 -5.46
N ARG A 48 15.37 15.84 -5.19
CA ARG A 48 14.78 15.90 -3.82
C ARG A 48 14.67 14.53 -3.16
N THR A 49 14.74 13.43 -3.92
CA THR A 49 14.66 12.06 -3.39
C THR A 49 15.92 11.60 -2.64
N ASP A 50 17.07 12.23 -2.86
CA ASP A 50 18.30 11.99 -2.07
C ASP A 50 18.10 12.37 -0.57
N TYR A 51 17.13 13.23 -0.29
CA TYR A 51 16.71 13.62 1.07
C TYR A 51 15.86 12.55 1.79
N LYS A 52 15.41 11.48 1.10
CA LYS A 52 14.56 10.42 1.70
C LYS A 52 15.36 9.31 2.39
N ALA A 53 16.65 9.13 2.07
CA ALA A 53 17.52 8.16 2.75
C ALA A 53 17.67 8.49 4.26
N THR A 54 17.76 9.78 4.59
CA THR A 54 17.84 10.29 5.97
C THR A 54 16.50 10.27 6.73
N ARG A 55 15.35 10.20 6.04
CA ARG A 55 14.02 10.15 6.67
C ARG A 55 13.59 8.73 7.07
N GLY A 56 14.00 7.72 6.30
CA GLY A 56 13.82 6.31 6.69
C GLY A 56 14.51 6.00 8.02
N GLU A 57 15.69 6.60 8.24
CA GLU A 57 16.47 6.43 9.46
C GLU A 57 15.82 7.07 10.71
N LYS A 58 15.09 8.17 10.53
CA LYS A 58 14.31 8.80 11.62
C LYS A 58 13.01 8.05 11.93
N LEU A 59 12.35 7.49 10.91
CA LEU A 59 11.07 6.81 11.10
C LEU A 59 11.20 5.49 11.84
N TRP A 60 12.25 4.69 11.60
CA TRP A 60 12.46 3.47 12.40
C TRP A 60 12.77 3.80 13.86
N LYS A 61 13.54 4.85 14.14
CA LYS A 61 13.83 5.32 15.52
C LYS A 61 12.55 5.78 16.23
N ILE A 62 11.66 6.48 15.53
CA ILE A 62 10.36 6.91 16.08
C ILE A 62 9.46 5.71 16.35
N GLN A 63 9.35 4.76 15.41
CA GLN A 63 8.54 3.54 15.60
C GLN A 63 9.07 2.65 16.73
N LEU A 64 10.40 2.53 16.87
CA LEU A 64 11.02 1.85 18.00
C LEU A 64 10.76 2.58 19.32
N SER A 65 10.78 3.92 19.32
CA SER A 65 10.46 4.73 20.50
C SER A 65 9.00 4.60 20.92
N GLN A 66 8.08 4.52 19.96
CA GLN A 66 6.66 4.32 20.20
C GLN A 66 6.36 2.90 20.66
N ALA A 67 7.05 1.90 20.12
CA ALA A 67 6.99 0.52 20.60
C ALA A 67 7.49 0.42 22.05
N ARG A 68 8.61 1.11 22.38
CA ARG A 68 9.13 1.22 23.76
C ARG A 68 8.14 1.92 24.71
N ALA A 69 7.49 2.99 24.25
CA ALA A 69 6.47 3.70 25.04
C ALA A 69 5.21 2.85 25.28
N LYS A 70 4.93 1.88 24.39
CA LYS A 70 3.85 0.88 24.53
C LYS A 70 4.25 -0.36 25.34
N GLY A 71 5.29 -0.29 26.17
CA GLY A 71 5.66 -1.38 27.08
C GLY A 71 6.64 -2.41 26.53
N LEU A 72 7.08 -2.31 25.27
CA LEU A 72 8.13 -3.16 24.70
C LEU A 72 9.54 -2.68 25.13
N SER A 73 9.71 -2.46 26.43
CA SER A 73 10.98 -2.02 27.02
C SER A 73 11.96 -3.19 27.12
N PRO A 74 13.24 -3.00 26.75
CA PRO A 74 14.29 -4.00 26.96
C PRO A 74 14.57 -4.28 28.44
N ASN A 75 14.08 -3.44 29.35
CA ASN A 75 14.44 -3.46 30.78
C ASN A 75 13.41 -4.16 31.69
N ASN A 76 12.51 -4.96 31.11
CA ASN A 76 11.78 -6.04 31.81
C ASN A 76 11.00 -5.64 33.09
N ARG A 77 10.54 -4.39 33.20
CA ARG A 77 9.67 -3.94 34.31
C ARG A 77 8.35 -3.42 33.76
N VAL A 78 7.43 -4.33 33.49
CA VAL A 78 6.00 -4.00 33.39
C VAL A 78 5.28 -4.63 34.56
N GLN A 79 5.02 -3.81 35.58
CA GLN A 79 4.13 -4.14 36.70
C GLN A 79 2.70 -4.08 36.17
N GLY A 80 2.18 -5.22 35.69
CA GLY A 80 0.78 -5.37 35.26
C GLY A 80 0.56 -6.33 34.08
N GLU A 81 1.56 -6.55 33.23
CA GLU A 81 1.41 -7.29 31.95
C GLU A 81 1.65 -8.81 32.02
N ARG A 82 1.93 -9.38 33.20
CA ARG A 82 2.30 -10.80 33.32
C ARG A 82 1.26 -11.78 32.76
N GLN A 83 0.00 -11.37 32.62
CA GLN A 83 -1.06 -12.23 32.07
C GLN A 83 -1.18 -12.18 30.53
N LEU A 84 -0.61 -11.18 29.85
CA LEU A 84 -0.76 -11.06 28.39
C LEU A 84 0.20 -11.97 27.62
N TYR A 85 1.39 -12.22 28.16
CA TYR A 85 2.42 -12.95 27.43
C TYR A 85 2.00 -14.38 27.00
N PRO A 86 1.43 -15.24 27.88
CA PRO A 86 0.95 -16.56 27.45
C PRO A 86 -0.16 -16.50 26.40
N ALA A 87 -1.07 -15.51 26.50
CA ALA A 87 -2.15 -15.33 25.55
C ALA A 87 -1.62 -14.88 24.17
N THR A 88 -0.70 -13.90 24.15
CA THR A 88 -0.02 -13.43 22.94
C THR A 88 0.76 -14.56 22.28
N LEU A 89 1.49 -15.36 23.06
CA LEU A 89 2.25 -16.50 22.54
C LEU A 89 1.35 -17.54 21.87
N ARG A 90 0.24 -17.92 22.51
CA ARG A 90 -0.76 -18.83 21.90
C ARG A 90 -1.37 -18.23 20.63
N HIS A 91 -1.68 -16.93 20.63
CA HIS A 91 -2.19 -16.25 19.45
C HIS A 91 -1.18 -16.28 18.30
N LEU A 92 0.10 -15.97 18.56
CA LEU A 92 1.18 -16.03 17.58
C LEU A 92 1.36 -17.44 17.01
N ILE A 93 1.36 -18.47 17.87
CA ILE A 93 1.44 -19.88 17.45
C ILE A 93 0.25 -20.26 16.56
N ARG A 94 -0.95 -19.78 16.87
CA ARG A 94 -2.13 -20.03 16.04
C ARG A 94 -1.98 -19.39 14.65
N ILE A 95 -1.58 -18.12 14.58
CA ILE A 95 -1.47 -17.42 13.29
C ILE A 95 -0.24 -17.83 12.47
N SER A 96 0.79 -18.42 13.09
CA SER A 96 2.01 -18.85 12.39
C SER A 96 1.76 -19.98 11.39
N ALA A 97 0.62 -20.67 11.49
CA ALA A 97 0.19 -21.66 10.50
C ALA A 97 -0.04 -21.06 9.10
N TRP A 98 -0.33 -19.76 8.99
CA TRP A 98 -0.54 -19.06 7.71
C TRP A 98 0.22 -17.74 7.58
N ASN A 99 0.88 -17.29 8.65
CA ASN A 99 1.66 -16.07 8.67
C ASN A 99 3.15 -16.37 8.83
N MET A 100 3.92 -16.15 7.76
CA MET A 100 5.36 -16.38 7.71
C MET A 100 6.13 -15.52 8.72
N THR A 101 5.77 -14.24 8.87
CA THR A 101 6.42 -13.34 9.82
C THR A 101 6.21 -13.80 11.26
N ALA A 102 5.00 -14.27 11.61
CA ALA A 102 4.73 -14.81 12.94
C ALA A 102 5.51 -16.10 13.19
N PHE A 103 5.62 -16.98 12.19
CA PHE A 103 6.43 -18.19 12.26
C PHE A 103 7.91 -17.86 12.52
N ASP A 104 8.49 -16.96 11.72
CA ASP A 104 9.89 -16.56 11.85
C ASP A 104 10.17 -15.85 13.18
N ALA A 105 9.24 -15.00 13.64
CA ALA A 105 9.34 -14.32 14.92
C ALA A 105 9.33 -15.31 16.10
N LEU A 106 8.50 -16.35 16.07
CA LEU A 106 8.49 -17.40 17.10
C LEU A 106 9.79 -18.20 17.09
N CYS A 107 10.32 -18.55 15.92
CA CYS A 107 11.60 -19.24 15.80
C CYS A 107 12.74 -18.40 16.38
N LEU A 108 12.80 -17.11 16.03
CA LEU A 108 13.82 -16.19 16.54
C LEU A 108 13.69 -15.99 18.06
N HIS A 109 12.46 -15.82 18.56
CA HIS A 109 12.20 -15.69 19.99
C HIS A 109 12.63 -16.94 20.75
N GLY A 110 12.30 -18.11 20.21
CA GLY A 110 12.73 -19.41 20.71
C GLY A 110 14.25 -19.58 20.74
N ALA A 111 14.94 -19.16 19.68
CA ALA A 111 16.40 -19.18 19.59
C ALA A 111 17.04 -18.32 20.68
N GLY A 112 16.47 -17.15 21.00
CA GLY A 112 16.94 -16.31 22.11
C GLY A 112 16.88 -17.00 23.47
N PHE A 113 15.81 -17.77 23.75
CA PHE A 113 15.73 -18.55 24.99
C PHE A 113 16.81 -19.64 25.07
N ILE A 114 17.12 -20.30 23.95
CA ILE A 114 18.15 -21.33 23.89
C ILE A 114 19.54 -20.72 24.06
N ALA A 115 19.82 -19.63 23.36
CA ALA A 115 21.12 -18.95 23.39
C ALA A 115 21.47 -18.42 24.79
N ASP A 116 20.47 -17.92 25.52
CA ASP A 116 20.65 -17.36 26.87
C ASP A 116 20.51 -18.41 27.99
N ASP A 117 20.35 -19.70 27.66
CA ASP A 117 20.04 -20.79 28.62
C ASP A 117 18.85 -20.47 29.56
N ARG A 118 17.82 -19.81 29.03
CA ARG A 118 16.63 -19.41 29.79
C ARG A 118 15.53 -20.45 29.71
N LYS A 119 14.78 -20.61 30.82
CA LYS A 119 13.58 -21.47 30.84
C LYS A 119 12.52 -20.97 29.84
N MET A 120 12.30 -21.75 28.79
CA MET A 120 11.33 -21.45 27.74
C MET A 120 9.88 -21.78 28.17
N PRO A 121 8.90 -20.92 27.88
CA PRO A 121 7.47 -21.22 28.09
C PRO A 121 7.05 -22.50 27.36
N LEU A 122 6.16 -23.31 27.97
CA LEU A 122 5.77 -24.62 27.45
C LEU A 122 5.27 -24.55 25.99
N ALA A 123 4.34 -23.64 25.70
CA ALA A 123 3.77 -23.51 24.34
C ALA A 123 4.83 -23.17 23.27
N LEU A 124 5.81 -22.33 23.59
CA LEU A 124 6.90 -22.00 22.67
C LEU A 124 7.83 -23.20 22.47
N ARG A 125 8.09 -23.96 23.53
CA ARG A 125 8.90 -25.17 23.49
C ARG A 125 8.28 -26.25 22.62
N GLU A 126 6.98 -26.51 22.79
CA GLU A 126 6.23 -27.45 21.95
C GLU A 126 6.25 -27.05 20.47
N PHE A 127 6.05 -25.76 20.20
CA PHE A 127 6.16 -25.20 18.86
C PHE A 127 7.55 -25.46 18.25
N LEU A 128 8.64 -25.11 18.93
CA LEU A 128 10.00 -25.31 18.43
C LEU A 128 10.36 -26.78 18.26
N VAL A 129 9.93 -27.66 19.17
CA VAL A 129 10.10 -29.12 19.00
C VAL A 129 9.40 -29.59 17.74
N GLY A 130 8.21 -29.05 17.44
CA GLY A 130 7.50 -29.31 16.19
C GLY A 130 8.29 -28.86 14.96
N VAL A 131 8.88 -27.66 15.00
CA VAL A 131 9.72 -27.13 13.91
C VAL A 131 10.99 -27.96 13.71
N LEU A 132 11.73 -28.24 14.79
CA LEU A 132 13.00 -28.99 14.75
C LEU A 132 12.82 -30.44 14.29
N LYS A 133 11.68 -31.06 14.61
CA LYS A 133 11.33 -32.40 14.12
C LYS A 133 10.75 -32.41 12.70
N GLY A 134 10.62 -31.24 12.05
CA GLY A 134 10.00 -31.11 10.73
C GLY A 134 8.48 -31.36 10.72
N LYS A 135 7.81 -31.44 11.87
CA LYS A 135 6.35 -31.59 11.97
C LYS A 135 5.61 -30.30 11.64
N LEU A 136 6.24 -29.15 11.93
CA LEU A 136 5.76 -27.83 11.58
C LEU A 136 6.70 -27.24 10.53
N SER A 137 6.17 -26.98 9.34
CA SER A 137 6.91 -26.30 8.27
C SER A 137 6.57 -24.82 8.24
N ARG A 138 7.55 -24.02 7.81
CA ARG A 138 7.34 -22.58 7.58
C ARG A 138 6.24 -22.43 6.52
N PRO A 139 5.19 -21.64 6.79
CA PRO A 139 4.12 -21.45 5.80
C PRO A 139 4.71 -20.86 4.52
N ARG A 140 4.20 -21.33 3.38
CA ARG A 140 4.65 -20.81 2.08
C ARG A 140 4.28 -19.33 2.01
N GLN A 141 5.25 -18.50 1.61
CA GLN A 141 4.96 -17.11 1.30
C GLN A 141 3.96 -17.10 0.14
N PRO A 142 2.76 -16.53 0.30
CA PRO A 142 1.91 -16.28 -0.86
C PRO A 142 2.75 -15.46 -1.82
N GLY A 143 2.82 -15.90 -3.09
CA GLY A 143 3.59 -15.20 -4.10
C GLY A 143 3.24 -13.71 -4.07
N ARG A 144 4.23 -12.84 -4.36
CA ARG A 144 4.03 -11.39 -4.35
C ARG A 144 2.72 -11.09 -5.09
N PRO A 145 1.71 -10.47 -4.43
CA PRO A 145 0.47 -10.19 -5.09
C PRO A 145 0.78 -9.36 -6.33
N LYS A 146 0.26 -9.77 -7.49
CA LYS A 146 0.53 -9.10 -8.78
C LYS A 146 0.10 -7.63 -8.77
N THR A 147 -0.73 -7.25 -7.79
CA THR A 147 -1.34 -5.95 -7.64
C THR A 147 -1.29 -5.53 -6.17
N HIS A 148 -0.94 -4.28 -5.90
CA HIS A 148 -1.00 -3.72 -4.55
C HIS A 148 -2.47 -3.62 -4.09
N PRO A 149 -2.83 -4.04 -2.85
CA PRO A 149 -4.22 -4.09 -2.39
C PRO A 149 -4.93 -2.73 -2.40
N SER A 150 -4.19 -1.63 -2.32
CA SER A 150 -4.76 -0.29 -2.42
C SER A 150 -4.95 0.22 -3.84
N ARG A 151 -4.49 -0.49 -4.89
CA ARG A 151 -4.56 0.01 -6.27
C ARG A 151 -6.00 0.28 -6.67
N ASP A 152 -6.87 -0.71 -6.48
CA ASP A 152 -8.25 -0.67 -6.97
C ASP A 152 -9.11 0.37 -6.22
N PRO A 153 -9.05 0.47 -4.88
CA PRO A 153 -9.72 1.56 -4.15
C PRO A 153 -9.27 2.97 -4.59
N LEU A 154 -8.00 3.15 -4.93
CA LEU A 154 -7.49 4.45 -5.38
C LEU A 154 -7.95 4.79 -6.80
N LEU A 155 -7.96 3.80 -7.70
CA LEU A 155 -8.50 3.97 -9.04
C LEU A 155 -10.00 4.24 -9.01
N PHE A 156 -10.74 3.58 -8.11
CA PHE A 156 -12.15 3.86 -7.88
C PHE A 156 -12.40 5.32 -7.44
N ALA A 157 -11.66 5.80 -6.44
CA ALA A 157 -11.78 7.19 -5.98
C ALA A 157 -11.44 8.18 -7.10
N CYS A 158 -10.40 7.91 -7.90
CA CYS A 158 -10.04 8.72 -9.06
C CYS A 158 -11.17 8.74 -10.12
N LEU A 159 -11.75 7.59 -10.44
CA LEU A 159 -12.87 7.49 -11.38
C LEU A 159 -14.10 8.25 -10.90
N ALA A 160 -14.44 8.18 -9.60
CA ALA A 160 -15.57 8.88 -9.01
C ALA A 160 -15.40 10.40 -9.12
N GLU A 161 -14.21 10.89 -8.80
CA GLU A 161 -13.88 12.31 -8.88
C GLU A 161 -13.89 12.83 -10.33
N VAL A 162 -13.36 12.07 -11.28
CA VAL A 162 -13.43 12.40 -12.72
C VAL A 162 -14.88 12.40 -13.20
N ALA A 163 -15.71 11.45 -12.76
CA ALA A 163 -17.12 11.41 -13.12
C ALA A 163 -17.87 12.64 -12.61
N ASP A 164 -17.68 12.99 -11.33
CA ASP A 164 -18.37 14.12 -10.68
C ASP A 164 -17.93 15.46 -11.28
N ARG A 165 -16.62 15.72 -11.34
CA ARG A 165 -16.06 16.99 -11.81
C ARG A 165 -16.43 17.34 -13.25
N PHE A 166 -16.46 16.35 -14.13
CA PHE A 166 -16.73 16.57 -15.56
C PHE A 166 -18.18 16.25 -15.96
N GLY A 167 -19.06 15.91 -15.01
CA GLY A 167 -20.44 15.52 -15.30
C GLY A 167 -20.53 14.28 -16.20
N LEU A 168 -19.57 13.36 -16.09
CA LEU A 168 -19.48 12.17 -16.93
C LEU A 168 -20.11 10.97 -16.24
N LYS A 169 -20.63 10.04 -17.04
CA LYS A 169 -20.98 8.72 -16.52
C LYS A 169 -19.69 7.95 -16.17
N PRO A 170 -19.64 7.25 -15.02
CA PRO A 170 -18.46 6.45 -14.66
C PRO A 170 -18.10 5.41 -15.73
N THR A 171 -19.12 4.80 -16.34
CA THR A 171 -18.99 3.79 -17.40
C THR A 171 -19.91 4.13 -18.56
N ARG A 172 -19.48 3.88 -19.80
CA ARG A 172 -20.36 4.01 -20.98
C ARG A 172 -21.31 2.81 -21.08
N ASN A 173 -22.47 3.04 -21.70
CA ASN A 173 -23.38 1.95 -22.08
C ASN A 173 -22.76 1.19 -23.27
N ASP A 174 -22.60 -0.13 -23.12
CA ASP A 174 -21.98 -0.98 -24.14
C ASP A 174 -22.83 -1.02 -25.43
N ALA A 175 -24.13 -0.72 -25.35
CA ALA A 175 -25.04 -0.70 -26.50
C ALA A 175 -24.92 0.57 -27.38
N THR A 176 -24.61 1.72 -26.79
CA THR A 176 -24.63 3.01 -27.53
C THR A 176 -23.23 3.49 -27.92
N GLY A 177 -22.18 3.02 -27.25
CA GLY A 177 -20.76 3.01 -27.67
C GLY A 177 -20.06 4.34 -28.01
N ARG A 178 -20.80 5.43 -28.25
CA ARG A 178 -20.30 6.71 -28.79
C ARG A 178 -19.95 7.73 -27.72
N GLU A 179 -20.51 7.63 -26.51
CA GLU A 179 -20.24 8.57 -25.42
C GLU A 179 -18.95 8.20 -24.68
N MET A 180 -18.11 9.22 -24.40
CA MET A 180 -16.93 9.08 -23.56
C MET A 180 -17.33 8.96 -22.09
N SER A 181 -16.73 8.01 -21.37
CA SER A 181 -16.94 7.83 -19.93
C SER A 181 -15.70 8.16 -19.10
N ALA A 182 -15.85 8.30 -17.78
CA ALA A 182 -14.72 8.50 -16.88
C ALA A 182 -13.68 7.37 -16.99
N CYS A 183 -14.14 6.12 -17.15
CA CYS A 183 -13.26 4.97 -17.42
C CYS A 183 -12.45 5.13 -18.71
N ASP A 184 -13.01 5.72 -19.77
CA ASP A 184 -12.28 5.93 -21.04
C ASP A 184 -11.16 6.97 -20.86
N ILE A 185 -11.48 8.09 -20.19
CA ILE A 185 -10.50 9.15 -19.90
C ILE A 185 -9.35 8.60 -19.06
N VAL A 186 -9.66 7.89 -17.97
CA VAL A 186 -8.63 7.30 -17.10
C VAL A 186 -7.84 6.22 -17.83
N ALA A 187 -8.46 5.43 -18.72
CA ALA A 187 -7.74 4.43 -19.51
C ALA A 187 -6.69 5.07 -20.45
N VAL A 188 -7.05 6.19 -21.09
CA VAL A 188 -6.15 6.95 -21.97
C VAL A 188 -4.99 7.53 -21.15
N ALA A 189 -5.29 8.18 -20.02
CA ALA A 189 -4.28 8.75 -19.14
C ALA A 189 -3.31 7.66 -18.60
N MET A 190 -3.84 6.53 -18.14
CA MET A 190 -3.03 5.41 -17.66
C MET A 190 -2.11 4.84 -18.74
N ARG A 191 -2.59 4.76 -20.00
CA ARG A 191 -1.78 4.33 -21.14
C ARG A 191 -0.65 5.31 -21.43
N GLN A 192 -0.94 6.60 -21.45
CA GLN A 192 0.06 7.66 -21.68
C GLN A 192 1.15 7.64 -20.60
N LEU A 193 0.77 7.37 -19.35
CA LEU A 193 1.70 7.28 -18.20
C LEU A 193 2.43 5.93 -18.09
N GLY A 194 2.16 4.96 -18.97
CA GLY A 194 2.75 3.62 -18.87
C GLY A 194 2.32 2.86 -17.61
N HIS A 195 1.14 3.13 -17.08
CA HIS A 195 0.60 2.53 -15.86
C HIS A 195 -0.53 1.54 -16.15
N SER A 196 -0.69 0.52 -15.29
CA SER A 196 -1.76 -0.47 -15.41
C SER A 196 -2.87 -0.25 -14.38
N PRO A 197 -4.16 -0.43 -14.74
CA PRO A 197 -4.68 -0.88 -16.04
C PRO A 197 -4.78 0.22 -17.12
N THR A 198 -4.57 -0.14 -18.39
CA THR A 198 -4.60 0.76 -19.58
C THR A 198 -5.86 0.64 -20.44
N SER A 199 -6.85 -0.14 -19.99
CA SER A 199 -8.04 -0.49 -20.78
C SER A 199 -9.33 -0.19 -20.03
N TYR A 200 -10.33 0.28 -20.78
CA TYR A 200 -11.69 0.53 -20.29
C TYR A 200 -12.29 -0.69 -19.56
N PRO A 201 -12.25 -1.94 -20.09
CA PRO A 201 -12.86 -3.08 -19.40
C PRO A 201 -12.25 -3.39 -18.03
N ALA A 202 -10.96 -3.11 -17.85
CA ALA A 202 -10.30 -3.30 -16.55
C ALA A 202 -10.72 -2.24 -15.53
N LEU A 203 -10.84 -0.98 -15.95
CA LEU A 203 -11.34 0.10 -15.08
C LEU A 203 -12.83 -0.06 -14.78
N LYS A 204 -13.65 -0.45 -15.76
CA LYS A 204 -15.07 -0.79 -15.56
C LYS A 204 -15.23 -1.89 -14.51
N ARG A 205 -14.41 -2.95 -14.56
CA ARG A 205 -14.43 -4.02 -13.56
C ARG A 205 -14.08 -3.52 -12.16
N ILE A 206 -13.08 -2.64 -12.04
CA ILE A 206 -12.73 -2.02 -10.75
C ILE A 206 -13.92 -1.21 -10.23
N TRP A 207 -14.56 -0.42 -11.10
CA TRP A 207 -15.74 0.37 -10.75
C TRP A 207 -16.90 -0.49 -10.24
N LEU A 208 -17.26 -1.55 -10.98
CA LEU A 208 -18.37 -2.44 -10.60
C LEU A 208 -18.10 -3.18 -9.29
N ASN A 209 -16.91 -3.77 -9.14
CA ASN A 209 -16.54 -4.52 -7.95
C ASN A 209 -16.58 -3.70 -6.64
N GLN A 210 -16.47 -2.36 -6.72
CA GLN A 210 -16.54 -1.49 -5.54
C GLN A 210 -17.95 -0.98 -5.25
N ASN A 211 -18.86 -1.01 -6.23
CA ASN A 211 -20.28 -0.63 -6.03
C ASN A 211 -21.14 -1.83 -5.61
N ASP A 212 -20.69 -3.06 -5.84
CA ASP A 212 -21.36 -4.29 -5.38
C ASP A 212 -21.06 -4.61 -3.89
N LEU A 213 -20.30 -3.75 -3.20
CA LEU A 213 -19.93 -3.84 -1.77
C LEU A 213 -20.76 -2.87 -0.93
#